data_AF-A0A0Q9TTB9-F1
#
_entry.id   AF-A0A0Q9TTB9-F1
#
_cell.length_a   1.000
_cell.length_b   1.000
_cell.length_c   1.000
_cell.angle_alpha   90.00
_cell.angle_beta   90.00
_cell.angle_gamma   90.00
#
_symmetry.space_group_name_H-M   'P 1'
#
loop_
_entity.id
_entity.type
_entity.pdbx_description
1 polymer ?
#
loop_
_entity_poly.entity_id
_entity_poly.type
_entity_poly.pdbx_seq_one_letter_code
_entity_poly.pdbx_strand_id
1 'polypeptide(L)'
;MRRLHEFLFVRHRHNWLLLLRFAVVGVSGVLVNLITLVVVKKLGPGFNQPIVGVPGTEFNVRWYHVYSTIAFLVANLWNFQLNRTWTFRTSKHARWWHEYWPFLAVGLLGQVIGLVLLTLLMHLDSPIHLSPTVFDDSTGFRTRLYWAQLIVIAVVTPISFVLNKLWTFAAVRTHHPDLADPSHVEAVLADEGDEATASTDADRRAGALPGRHDPLA
;
A
#
# COMPACT_ATOMS: atom_id res chain seq x y z
N MET A 1 13.62 -4.34 36.50
CA MET A 1 12.55 -4.36 35.46
C MET A 1 12.36 -3.05 34.66
N ARG A 2 12.97 -1.90 35.03
CA ARG A 2 12.87 -0.66 34.22
C ARG A 2 13.80 -0.58 33.00
N ARG A 3 14.92 -1.32 32.98
CA ARG A 3 15.94 -1.22 31.92
C ARG A 3 15.66 -2.03 30.64
N LEU A 4 14.71 -2.99 30.69
CA LEU A 4 14.37 -3.82 29.53
C LEU A 4 13.40 -3.09 28.56
N HIS A 5 12.52 -2.25 29.10
CA HIS A 5 11.61 -1.43 28.30
C HIS A 5 12.36 -0.41 27.44
N GLU A 6 13.45 0.18 27.95
CA GLU A 6 14.26 1.15 27.21
C GLU A 6 15.04 0.53 26.04
N PHE A 7 15.53 -0.70 26.19
CA PHE A 7 16.29 -1.37 25.10
C PHE A 7 15.40 -1.79 23.92
N LEU A 8 14.15 -2.20 24.19
CA LEU A 8 13.17 -2.53 23.14
C LEU A 8 12.53 -1.28 22.52
N PHE A 9 12.34 -0.21 23.30
CA PHE A 9 11.74 1.03 22.78
C PHE A 9 12.69 1.91 21.97
N VAL A 10 14.02 1.81 22.13
CA VAL A 10 14.97 2.65 21.39
C VAL A 10 15.34 2.03 20.03
N ARG A 11 15.40 0.70 19.92
CA ARG A 11 15.80 -0.01 18.68
C ARG A 11 14.68 -0.12 17.62
N HIS A 12 13.42 0.16 17.97
CA HIS A 12 12.29 0.05 17.03
C HIS A 12 11.54 1.35 16.72
N ARG A 13 11.86 2.48 17.37
CA ARG A 13 11.22 3.79 17.07
C ARG A 13 11.29 4.16 15.59
N HIS A 14 12.36 3.78 14.91
CA HIS A 14 12.53 4.04 13.48
C HIS A 14 11.51 3.27 12.63
N ASN A 15 11.29 1.98 12.92
CA ASN A 15 10.34 1.13 12.20
C ASN A 15 8.88 1.58 12.43
N TRP A 16 8.56 2.05 13.64
CA TRP A 16 7.24 2.62 13.94
C TRP A 16 7.00 3.94 13.19
N LEU A 17 8.03 4.78 13.03
CA LEU A 17 7.94 6.02 12.25
C LEU A 17 7.77 5.75 10.75
N LEU A 18 8.43 4.73 10.21
CA LEU A 18 8.24 4.27 8.82
C LEU A 18 6.81 3.78 8.59
N LEU A 19 6.29 2.93 9.49
CA LEU A 19 4.91 2.44 9.41
C LEU A 19 3.88 3.58 9.50
N LEU A 20 4.10 4.56 10.39
CA LEU A 20 3.25 5.74 10.50
C LEU A 20 3.28 6.57 9.21
N ARG A 21 4.45 6.79 8.61
CA ARG A 21 4.58 7.51 7.34
C ARG A 21 3.85 6.78 6.22
N PHE A 22 4.03 5.46 6.11
CA PHE A 22 3.34 4.63 5.14
C PHE A 22 1.82 4.70 5.31
N ALA A 23 1.34 4.63 6.55
CA ALA A 23 -0.08 4.79 6.85
C ALA A 23 -0.61 6.18 6.46
N VAL A 24 0.15 7.26 6.73
CA VAL A 24 -0.22 8.63 6.33
C VAL A 24 -0.28 8.77 4.81
N VAL A 25 0.71 8.23 4.08
CA VAL A 25 0.68 8.20 2.61
C VAL A 25 -0.56 7.44 2.11
N GLY A 26 -0.80 6.25 2.66
CA GLY A 26 -1.96 5.44 2.31
C GLY A 26 -3.29 6.18 2.52
N VAL A 27 -3.46 6.82 3.69
CA VAL A 27 -4.64 7.63 4.00
C VAL A 27 -4.80 8.79 3.03
N SER A 28 -3.71 9.45 2.62
CA SER A 28 -3.77 10.52 1.61
C SER A 28 -4.29 10.00 0.26
N GLY A 29 -3.86 8.80 -0.14
CA GLY A 29 -4.37 8.13 -1.33
C GLY A 29 -5.87 7.83 -1.24
N VAL A 30 -6.37 7.39 -0.07
CA VAL A 30 -7.80 7.18 0.15
C VAL A 30 -8.58 8.49 -0.02
N LEU A 31 -8.09 9.59 0.53
CA LEU A 31 -8.73 10.90 0.38
C LEU A 31 -8.76 11.35 -1.08
N VAL A 32 -7.64 11.23 -1.80
CA VAL A 32 -7.56 11.55 -3.23
C VAL A 32 -8.51 10.68 -4.05
N ASN A 33 -8.62 9.39 -3.72
CA ASN A 33 -9.57 8.48 -4.36
C ASN A 33 -11.01 8.97 -4.19
N LEU A 34 -11.43 9.23 -2.95
CA LEU A 34 -12.79 9.68 -2.65
C LEU A 34 -13.11 11.03 -3.27
N ILE A 35 -12.19 12.00 -3.21
CA ILE A 35 -12.37 13.31 -3.85
C ILE A 35 -12.54 13.14 -5.35
N THR A 36 -11.69 12.33 -5.99
CA THR A 36 -11.78 12.05 -7.42
C THR A 36 -13.13 11.41 -7.76
N LEU A 37 -13.56 10.42 -6.98
CA LEU A 37 -14.86 9.75 -7.13
C LEU A 37 -16.03 10.75 -7.05
N VAL A 38 -16.00 11.67 -6.08
CA VAL A 38 -17.02 12.71 -5.93
C VAL A 38 -17.04 13.63 -7.16
N VAL A 39 -15.87 14.04 -7.65
CA VAL A 39 -15.75 14.93 -8.82
C VAL A 39 -16.27 14.23 -10.08
N VAL A 40 -15.83 13.01 -10.38
CA VAL A 40 -16.26 12.29 -11.59
C VAL A 40 -17.74 11.91 -11.53
N LYS A 41 -18.28 11.57 -10.35
CA LYS A 41 -19.73 11.33 -10.18
C LYS A 41 -20.54 12.60 -10.43
N LYS A 42 -20.05 13.77 -9.99
CA LYS A 42 -20.75 15.05 -10.18
C LYS A 42 -20.73 15.54 -11.63
N LEU A 43 -19.64 15.27 -12.34
CA LEU A 43 -19.45 15.72 -13.73
C LEU A 43 -19.99 14.71 -14.75
N GLY A 44 -20.07 13.44 -14.39
CA GLY A 44 -20.48 12.37 -15.28
C GLY A 44 -21.97 12.00 -15.20
N PRO A 45 -22.41 11.05 -16.05
CA PRO A 45 -23.76 10.50 -16.01
C PRO A 45 -24.14 9.79 -14.69
N GLY A 46 -25.41 9.39 -14.56
CA GLY A 46 -25.89 8.67 -13.38
C GLY A 46 -25.07 7.40 -13.13
N PHE A 47 -24.48 7.26 -11.95
CA PHE A 47 -23.49 6.20 -11.67
C PHE A 47 -24.03 4.77 -11.86
N ASN A 48 -25.34 4.57 -11.74
CA ASN A 48 -25.99 3.27 -11.96
C ASN A 48 -26.33 2.99 -13.43
N GLN A 49 -26.17 3.94 -14.34
CA GLN A 49 -26.53 3.74 -15.75
C GLN A 49 -25.60 2.69 -16.38
N PRO A 50 -26.14 1.73 -17.17
CA PRO A 50 -25.35 0.75 -17.88
C PRO A 50 -24.65 1.39 -19.09
N ILE A 51 -23.42 0.97 -19.36
CA ILE A 51 -22.62 1.37 -20.52
C ILE A 51 -22.59 0.23 -21.53
N VAL A 52 -22.16 -0.94 -21.08
CA VAL A 52 -22.03 -2.14 -21.92
C VAL A 52 -22.34 -3.39 -21.12
N GLY A 53 -23.10 -4.31 -21.70
CA GLY A 53 -23.33 -5.63 -21.12
C GLY A 53 -22.07 -6.49 -21.23
N VAL A 54 -21.75 -7.26 -20.20
CA VAL A 54 -20.65 -8.22 -20.26
C VAL A 54 -21.14 -9.46 -21.03
N PRO A 55 -20.50 -9.83 -22.17
CA PRO A 55 -20.94 -10.96 -22.97
C PRO A 55 -20.98 -12.26 -22.15
N GLY A 56 -22.11 -12.97 -22.20
CA GLY A 56 -22.28 -14.25 -21.50
C GLY A 56 -22.69 -14.15 -20.02
N THR A 57 -23.02 -12.96 -19.51
CA THR A 57 -23.54 -12.80 -18.15
C THR A 57 -24.68 -11.77 -18.09
N GLU A 58 -25.44 -11.74 -17.00
CA GLU A 58 -26.45 -10.70 -16.74
C GLU A 58 -25.84 -9.38 -16.22
N PHE A 59 -24.51 -9.36 -16.02
CA PHE A 59 -23.81 -8.21 -15.48
C PHE A 59 -23.61 -7.14 -16.55
N ASN A 60 -23.85 -5.90 -16.16
CA ASN A 60 -23.64 -4.73 -17.00
C ASN A 60 -22.53 -3.88 -16.39
N VAL A 61 -21.54 -3.52 -17.22
CA VAL A 61 -20.56 -2.48 -16.88
C VAL A 61 -21.33 -1.17 -16.78
N ARG A 62 -21.44 -0.66 -15.56
CA ARG A 62 -22.10 0.62 -15.22
C ARG A 62 -21.09 1.72 -14.96
N TRP A 63 -21.54 2.97 -15.01
CA TRP A 63 -20.69 4.15 -14.78
C TRP A 63 -19.93 4.15 -13.45
N TYR A 64 -20.45 3.52 -12.39
CA TYR A 64 -19.72 3.41 -11.13
C TYR A 64 -18.39 2.64 -11.27
N HIS A 65 -18.28 1.67 -12.19
CA HIS A 65 -17.02 0.96 -12.44
C HIS A 65 -15.99 1.90 -13.07
N VAL A 66 -16.44 2.74 -14.01
CA VAL A 66 -15.59 3.74 -14.67
C VAL A 66 -15.10 4.75 -13.65
N TYR A 67 -16.01 5.28 -12.81
CA TYR A 67 -15.67 6.24 -11.78
C TYR A 67 -14.70 5.67 -10.75
N SER A 68 -14.92 4.43 -10.30
CA SER A 68 -14.01 3.74 -9.39
C SER A 68 -12.63 3.55 -10.02
N THR A 69 -12.57 3.21 -11.31
CA THR A 69 -11.31 3.02 -12.03
C THR A 69 -10.54 4.33 -12.19
N ILE A 70 -11.20 5.42 -12.54
CA ILE A 70 -10.55 6.74 -12.62
C ILE A 70 -10.03 7.17 -11.24
N ALA A 71 -10.85 7.02 -10.20
CA ALA A 71 -10.46 7.33 -8.83
C ALA A 71 -9.25 6.50 -8.37
N PHE A 72 -9.22 5.21 -8.72
CA PHE A 72 -8.08 4.33 -8.48
C PHE A 72 -6.82 4.83 -9.19
N LEU A 73 -6.89 5.12 -10.49
CA LEU A 73 -5.71 5.56 -11.26
C LEU A 73 -5.11 6.86 -10.71
N VAL A 74 -5.97 7.84 -10.37
CA VAL A 74 -5.51 9.11 -9.79
C VAL A 74 -4.88 8.88 -8.41
N ALA A 75 -5.50 8.08 -7.55
CA ALA A 75 -4.95 7.74 -6.24
C ALA A 75 -3.66 6.91 -6.32
N ASN A 76 -3.58 5.99 -7.28
CA ASN A 76 -2.40 5.17 -7.53
C ASN A 76 -1.22 6.06 -7.96
N LEU A 77 -1.45 6.97 -8.91
CA LEU A 77 -0.46 7.95 -9.33
C LEU A 77 -0.03 8.86 -8.18
N TRP A 78 -0.98 9.36 -7.37
CA TRP A 78 -0.68 10.15 -6.18
C TRP A 78 0.21 9.40 -5.20
N ASN A 79 -0.14 8.15 -4.87
CA ASN A 79 0.63 7.30 -3.97
C ASN A 79 2.04 7.03 -4.52
N PHE A 80 2.17 6.77 -5.82
CA PHE A 80 3.47 6.58 -6.47
C PHE A 80 4.34 7.83 -6.36
N GLN A 81 3.79 9.01 -6.71
CA GLN A 81 4.53 10.27 -6.65
C GLN A 81 4.97 10.63 -5.23
N LEU A 82 4.11 10.38 -4.25
CA LEU A 82 4.40 10.65 -2.85
C LEU A 82 5.46 9.68 -2.31
N ASN A 83 5.36 8.38 -2.63
CA ASN A 83 6.39 7.40 -2.29
C ASN A 83 7.75 7.71 -2.93
N ARG A 84 7.75 8.14 -4.20
CA ARG A 84 8.96 8.52 -4.94
C ARG A 84 9.60 9.80 -4.41
N THR A 85 8.81 10.82 -4.07
CA THR A 85 9.33 12.15 -3.72
C THR A 85 9.66 12.28 -2.24
N TRP A 86 8.89 11.60 -1.38
CA TRP A 86 8.97 11.76 0.07
C TRP A 86 9.61 10.56 0.78
N THR A 87 9.16 9.34 0.48
CA THR A 87 9.58 8.12 1.20
C THR A 87 10.97 7.64 0.74
N PHE A 88 11.23 7.65 -0.57
CA PHE A 88 12.50 7.20 -1.15
C PHE A 88 13.14 8.33 -1.96
N ARG A 89 13.78 9.29 -1.29
CA ARG A 89 14.70 10.23 -1.96
C ARG A 89 15.95 9.47 -2.39
N THR A 90 15.85 8.69 -3.46
CA THR A 90 16.99 7.94 -4.01
C THR A 90 17.79 8.86 -4.93
N SER A 91 19.06 9.12 -4.56
CA SER A 91 20.06 9.87 -5.33
C SER A 91 20.53 9.18 -6.63
N LYS A 92 19.75 8.25 -7.23
CA LYS A 92 20.14 7.53 -8.45
C LYS A 92 19.02 7.47 -9.49
N HIS A 93 19.41 7.73 -10.74
CA HIS A 93 18.60 8.09 -11.90
C HIS A 93 17.79 6.93 -12.52
N ALA A 94 16.94 6.24 -11.77
CA ALA A 94 15.99 5.31 -12.38
C ALA A 94 14.86 6.08 -13.11
N ARG A 95 14.60 5.73 -14.38
CA ARG A 95 13.62 6.42 -15.24
C ARG A 95 12.21 6.16 -14.72
N TRP A 96 11.46 7.23 -14.46
CA TRP A 96 10.10 7.24 -13.89
C TRP A 96 9.15 6.14 -14.38
N TRP A 97 9.18 5.86 -15.68
CA TRP A 97 8.33 4.85 -16.31
C TRP A 97 8.64 3.41 -15.88
N HIS A 98 9.91 3.06 -15.59
CA HIS A 98 10.29 1.69 -15.23
C HIS A 98 9.78 1.29 -13.84
N GLU A 99 9.64 2.26 -12.93
CA GLU A 99 9.11 2.04 -11.58
C GLU A 99 7.57 2.10 -11.55
N TYR A 100 6.97 2.95 -12.38
CA TYR A 100 5.52 3.14 -12.39
C TYR A 100 4.76 1.93 -12.93
N TRP A 101 5.25 1.27 -14.00
CA TRP A 101 4.56 0.14 -14.61
C TRP A 101 4.37 -1.06 -13.68
N PRO A 102 5.40 -1.55 -12.95
CA PRO A 102 5.22 -2.60 -11.94
C PRO A 102 4.27 -2.18 -10.81
N PHE A 103 4.40 -0.95 -10.31
CA PHE A 103 3.52 -0.41 -9.26
C PHE A 103 2.05 -0.37 -9.71
N LEU A 104 1.81 0.08 -10.94
CA LEU A 104 0.49 0.12 -11.54
C LEU A 104 -0.06 -1.29 -11.77
N ALA A 105 0.75 -2.24 -12.26
CA ALA A 105 0.33 -3.62 -12.52
C ALA A 105 -0.18 -4.31 -11.25
N VAL A 106 0.55 -4.16 -10.15
CA VAL A 106 0.12 -4.62 -8.82
C VAL A 106 -1.17 -3.94 -8.38
N GLY A 107 -1.24 -2.62 -8.55
CA GLY A 107 -2.44 -1.86 -8.23
C GLY A 107 -3.66 -2.32 -9.02
N LEU A 108 -3.49 -2.64 -10.31
CA LEU A 108 -4.56 -3.12 -11.20
C LEU A 108 -5.12 -4.47 -10.75
N LEU A 109 -4.27 -5.38 -10.23
CA LEU A 109 -4.75 -6.63 -9.64
C LEU A 109 -5.67 -6.36 -8.44
N GLY A 110 -5.26 -5.44 -7.56
CA GLY A 110 -6.11 -4.96 -6.47
C GLY A 110 -7.41 -4.32 -6.98
N GLN A 111 -7.33 -3.52 -8.04
CA GLN A 111 -8.49 -2.87 -8.65
C GLN A 111 -9.49 -3.87 -9.22
N VAL A 112 -9.06 -4.99 -9.81
CA VAL A 112 -9.97 -6.04 -10.28
C VAL A 112 -10.77 -6.63 -9.12
N ILE A 113 -10.10 -6.96 -8.01
CA ILE A 113 -10.76 -7.43 -6.78
C ILE A 113 -11.72 -6.34 -6.26
N GLY A 114 -11.28 -5.09 -6.29
CA GLY A 114 -12.08 -3.94 -5.86
C GLY A 114 -13.34 -3.75 -6.70
N LEU A 115 -13.28 -3.93 -8.01
CA LEU A 115 -14.45 -3.85 -8.88
C LEU A 115 -15.43 -4.99 -8.60
N VAL A 116 -14.96 -6.22 -8.36
CA VAL A 116 -15.83 -7.34 -7.98
C VAL A 116 -16.56 -7.03 -6.67
N LEU A 117 -15.82 -6.60 -5.64
CA LEU A 117 -16.42 -6.22 -4.36
C LEU A 117 -17.40 -5.03 -4.51
N LEU A 118 -17.03 -4.03 -5.31
CA LEU A 118 -17.89 -2.88 -5.58
C LEU A 118 -19.21 -3.32 -6.23
N THR A 119 -19.15 -4.21 -7.20
CA THR A 119 -20.34 -4.78 -7.85
C THR A 119 -21.21 -5.52 -6.85
N LEU A 120 -20.60 -6.36 -5.99
CA LEU A 120 -21.35 -7.08 -4.95
C LEU A 120 -22.00 -6.14 -3.92
N LEU A 121 -21.36 -5.02 -3.58
CA LEU A 121 -21.92 -4.02 -2.66
C LEU A 121 -23.04 -3.19 -3.31
N MET A 122 -22.99 -3.00 -4.62
CA MET A 122 -23.93 -2.14 -5.36
C MET A 122 -25.12 -2.88 -5.96
N HIS A 123 -24.99 -4.18 -6.23
CA HIS A 123 -26.03 -4.99 -6.86
C HIS A 123 -27.04 -5.47 -5.81
N LEU A 124 -28.33 -5.16 -5.98
CA LEU A 124 -29.37 -5.43 -4.97
C LEU A 124 -29.60 -6.92 -4.70
N ASP A 125 -29.36 -7.78 -5.70
CA ASP A 125 -29.52 -9.23 -5.56
C ASP A 125 -28.31 -9.91 -4.90
N SER A 126 -27.28 -9.14 -4.54
CA SER A 126 -26.11 -9.64 -3.83
C SER A 126 -26.39 -9.78 -2.33
N PRO A 127 -25.88 -10.84 -1.65
CA PRO A 127 -26.08 -11.03 -0.21
C PRO A 127 -25.42 -9.95 0.66
N ILE A 128 -24.43 -9.23 0.12
CA ILE A 128 -23.67 -8.19 0.84
C ILE A 128 -23.96 -6.77 0.34
N HIS A 129 -25.10 -6.56 -0.34
CA HIS A 129 -25.45 -5.26 -0.87
C HIS A 129 -25.61 -4.22 0.25
N LEU A 130 -25.23 -2.98 -0.04
CA LEU A 130 -25.47 -1.86 0.87
C LEU A 130 -26.94 -1.46 0.85
N SER A 131 -27.52 -1.32 2.04
CA SER A 131 -28.94 -1.04 2.22
C SER A 131 -29.37 0.22 1.47
N PRO A 132 -30.35 0.12 0.55
CA PRO A 132 -30.84 1.26 -0.19
C PRO A 132 -31.66 2.25 0.63
N THR A 133 -32.15 1.85 1.80
CA THR A 133 -32.97 2.70 2.67
C THR A 133 -32.10 3.61 3.55
N VAL A 134 -30.93 3.12 3.96
CA VAL A 134 -29.96 3.90 4.74
C VAL A 134 -29.15 4.82 3.82
N PHE A 135 -28.67 4.27 2.70
CA PHE A 135 -27.90 4.97 1.68
C PHE A 135 -28.80 5.27 0.46
N ASP A 136 -29.67 6.25 0.66
CA ASP A 136 -30.72 6.68 -0.27
C ASP A 136 -30.24 7.70 -1.31
N ASP A 137 -28.94 8.01 -1.35
CA ASP A 137 -28.33 8.98 -2.25
C ASP A 137 -28.88 10.42 -2.12
N SER A 138 -29.63 10.73 -1.04
CA SER A 138 -30.22 12.06 -0.80
C SER A 138 -29.17 13.15 -0.53
N THR A 139 -28.04 12.76 0.07
CA THR A 139 -26.94 13.68 0.42
C THR A 139 -25.60 13.03 0.10
N GLY A 140 -24.51 13.83 0.13
CA GLY A 140 -23.15 13.31 -0.04
C GLY A 140 -22.83 12.18 0.94
N PHE A 141 -23.15 12.35 2.23
CA PHE A 141 -22.92 11.33 3.26
C PHE A 141 -23.87 10.14 3.19
N ARG A 142 -24.99 10.22 2.46
CA ARG A 142 -25.90 9.09 2.23
C ARG A 142 -25.75 8.48 0.83
N THR A 143 -24.73 8.91 0.08
CA THR A 143 -24.43 8.36 -1.24
C THR A 143 -23.84 6.96 -1.08
N ARG A 144 -24.54 5.95 -1.58
CA ARG A 144 -24.15 4.54 -1.45
C ARG A 144 -22.80 4.23 -2.09
N LEU A 145 -22.57 4.81 -3.27
CA LEU A 145 -21.33 4.63 -4.03
C LEU A 145 -20.08 5.04 -3.22
N TYR A 146 -20.16 6.10 -2.41
CA TYR A 146 -19.01 6.56 -1.64
C TYR A 146 -18.66 5.60 -0.51
N TRP A 147 -19.66 5.04 0.17
CA TRP A 147 -19.47 4.02 1.20
C TRP A 147 -19.01 2.70 0.61
N ALA A 148 -19.59 2.29 -0.53
CA ALA A 148 -19.15 1.10 -1.25
C ALA A 148 -17.66 1.20 -1.61
N GLN A 149 -17.25 2.33 -2.20
CA GLN A 149 -15.85 2.58 -2.53
C GLN A 149 -14.96 2.57 -1.28
N LEU A 150 -15.38 3.20 -0.18
CA LEU A 150 -14.61 3.23 1.06
C LEU A 150 -14.40 1.82 1.65
N ILE A 151 -15.45 1.00 1.68
CA ILE A 151 -15.38 -0.39 2.14
C ILE A 151 -14.45 -1.19 1.23
N VAL A 152 -14.57 -1.02 -0.09
CA VAL A 152 -13.67 -1.65 -1.07
C VAL A 152 -12.22 -1.31 -0.77
N ILE A 153 -11.88 -0.02 -0.58
CA ILE A 153 -10.51 0.40 -0.26
C ILE A 153 -10.05 -0.23 1.06
N ALA A 154 -10.88 -0.23 2.10
CA ALA A 154 -10.55 -0.78 3.40
C ALA A 154 -10.25 -2.29 3.35
N VAL A 155 -10.92 -3.03 2.46
CA VAL A 155 -10.73 -4.49 2.28
C VAL A 155 -9.60 -4.80 1.31
N VAL A 156 -9.52 -4.10 0.17
CA VAL A 156 -8.52 -4.37 -0.87
C VAL A 156 -7.13 -3.97 -0.40
N THR A 157 -6.97 -2.87 0.31
CA THR A 157 -5.65 -2.40 0.77
C THR A 157 -4.86 -3.46 1.56
N PRO A 158 -5.41 -4.10 2.61
CA PRO A 158 -4.71 -5.17 3.33
C PRO A 158 -4.52 -6.43 2.47
N ILE A 159 -5.47 -6.78 1.59
CA ILE A 159 -5.33 -7.92 0.67
C ILE A 159 -4.15 -7.68 -0.29
N SER A 160 -4.07 -6.50 -0.90
CA SER A 160 -2.97 -6.11 -1.78
C SER A 160 -1.63 -6.16 -1.06
N PHE A 161 -1.56 -5.76 0.21
CA PHE A 161 -0.35 -5.90 1.01
C PHE A 161 0.05 -7.37 1.20
N VAL A 162 -0.90 -8.26 1.51
CA VAL A 162 -0.64 -9.70 1.66
C VAL A 162 -0.18 -10.32 0.34
N LEU A 163 -0.85 -10.01 -0.77
CA LEU A 163 -0.48 -10.50 -2.09
C LEU A 163 0.92 -10.06 -2.50
N ASN A 164 1.25 -8.78 -2.28
CA ASN A 164 2.59 -8.26 -2.52
C ASN A 164 3.63 -8.98 -1.69
N LYS A 165 3.37 -9.15 -0.39
CA LYS A 165 4.27 -9.86 0.52
C LYS A 165 4.52 -11.30 0.07
N LEU A 166 3.48 -12.04 -0.31
CA LEU A 166 3.59 -13.42 -0.78
C LEU A 166 4.34 -13.52 -2.13
N TRP A 167 4.06 -12.59 -3.05
CA TRP A 167 4.72 -12.56 -4.35
C TRP A 167 6.21 -12.22 -4.24
N THR A 168 6.58 -11.22 -3.42
CA THR A 168 7.98 -10.86 -3.18
C THR A 168 8.75 -12.01 -2.53
N PHE A 169 8.18 -12.71 -1.54
CA PHE A 169 8.83 -13.88 -0.94
C PHE A 169 8.95 -15.07 -1.88
N ALA A 170 8.01 -15.24 -2.81
CA ALA A 170 8.10 -16.26 -3.84
C ALA A 170 9.20 -15.92 -4.88
N ALA A 171 9.30 -14.66 -5.31
CA ALA A 171 10.28 -14.21 -6.29
C ALA A 171 11.74 -14.34 -5.78
N VAL A 172 11.98 -14.08 -4.48
CA VAL A 172 13.29 -14.28 -3.83
C VAL A 172 13.72 -15.75 -3.82
N ARG A 173 12.77 -16.71 -3.86
CA ARG A 173 13.07 -18.15 -3.94
C ARG A 173 13.40 -18.64 -5.36
N THR A 174 13.11 -17.85 -6.39
CA THR A 174 13.31 -18.22 -7.81
C THR A 174 14.19 -17.21 -8.52
N HIS A 175 15.43 -16.99 -8.02
CA HIS A 175 16.61 -16.42 -8.71
C HIS A 175 16.40 -15.42 -9.88
N HIS A 176 15.44 -14.49 -9.75
CA HIS A 176 15.24 -13.35 -10.66
C HIS A 176 15.12 -12.07 -9.82
N PRO A 177 16.25 -11.50 -9.37
CA PRO A 177 16.30 -10.39 -8.41
C PRO A 177 15.70 -9.07 -8.95
N ASP A 178 15.54 -8.94 -10.27
CA ASP A 178 15.15 -7.67 -10.91
C ASP A 178 13.63 -7.49 -11.06
N LEU A 179 12.85 -8.55 -10.81
CA LEU A 179 11.39 -8.57 -10.94
C LEU A 179 10.66 -8.42 -9.60
N ALA A 180 11.42 -8.31 -8.51
CA ALA A 180 10.93 -8.33 -7.14
C ALA A 180 10.99 -6.95 -6.47
N ASP A 181 10.58 -5.86 -7.11
CA ASP A 181 10.74 -4.55 -6.47
C ASP A 181 9.62 -3.52 -6.66
N PRO A 182 8.85 -3.29 -5.59
CA PRO A 182 8.39 -1.94 -5.21
C PRO A 182 8.93 -1.48 -3.83
N SER A 183 9.79 -2.26 -3.18
CA SER A 183 10.19 -2.18 -1.77
C SER A 183 11.49 -2.92 -1.37
N HIS A 184 12.40 -3.31 -2.27
CA HIS A 184 13.73 -3.85 -1.93
C HIS A 184 14.57 -2.88 -1.07
N VAL A 185 14.18 -1.61 -1.00
CA VAL A 185 14.82 -0.57 -0.18
C VAL A 185 14.58 -0.75 1.32
N GLU A 186 13.44 -1.31 1.74
CA GLU A 186 13.13 -1.50 3.17
C GLU A 186 13.85 -2.73 3.75
N ALA A 187 14.24 -3.67 2.89
CA ALA A 187 15.03 -4.85 3.23
C ALA A 187 16.54 -4.55 3.37
N VAL A 188 17.15 -3.70 2.53
CA VAL A 188 18.58 -3.34 2.67
C VAL A 188 18.84 -2.48 3.91
N LEU A 189 17.92 -1.58 4.25
CA LEU A 189 18.03 -0.70 5.42
C LEU A 189 17.79 -1.39 6.77
N ALA A 190 17.17 -2.58 6.78
CA ALA A 190 17.02 -3.39 7.98
C ALA A 190 18.23 -4.32 8.22
N ASP A 191 18.92 -4.74 7.15
CA ASP A 191 20.00 -5.73 7.19
C ASP A 191 21.41 -5.09 7.39
N GLU A 192 21.71 -3.95 6.74
CA GLU A 192 22.99 -3.23 6.93
C GLU A 192 23.16 -2.65 8.36
N GLY A 193 22.05 -2.42 9.07
CA GLY A 193 22.07 -1.92 10.46
C GLY A 193 22.47 -2.99 11.49
N ASP A 194 22.20 -4.27 11.21
CA ASP A 194 22.58 -5.40 12.06
C ASP A 194 24.00 -5.91 11.75
N GLU A 195 24.48 -5.82 10.49
CA GLU A 195 25.85 -6.20 10.13
C GLU A 195 26.90 -5.14 10.53
N ALA A 196 26.61 -3.84 10.38
CA ALA A 196 27.54 -2.77 10.78
C ALA A 196 27.69 -2.66 12.30
N THR A 197 26.66 -3.02 13.07
CA THR A 197 26.74 -3.08 14.54
C THR A 197 27.44 -4.35 15.02
N ALA A 198 27.32 -5.48 14.32
CA ALA A 198 28.05 -6.71 14.63
C ALA A 198 29.55 -6.62 14.32
N SER A 199 29.95 -5.98 13.21
CA SER A 199 31.37 -5.83 12.85
C SER A 199 32.10 -4.81 13.73
N THR A 200 31.44 -3.70 14.08
CA THR A 200 32.01 -2.66 14.96
C THR A 200 32.20 -3.15 16.41
N ASP A 201 31.31 -4.03 16.90
CA ASP A 201 31.42 -4.57 18.27
C ASP A 201 32.46 -5.71 18.36
N ALA A 202 32.69 -6.44 17.26
CA ALA A 202 33.77 -7.43 17.16
C ALA A 202 35.16 -6.76 17.13
N ASP A 203 35.32 -5.68 16.36
CA ASP A 203 36.60 -4.98 16.20
C ASP A 203 37.00 -4.17 17.45
N ARG A 204 36.01 -3.60 18.17
CA ARG A 204 36.25 -2.97 19.49
C ARG A 204 36.62 -3.96 20.59
N ARG A 205 36.07 -5.18 20.57
CA ARG A 205 36.43 -6.23 21.54
C ARG A 205 37.81 -6.81 21.27
N ALA A 206 38.25 -6.84 20.01
CA ALA A 206 39.61 -7.24 19.65
C ALA A 206 40.67 -6.16 20.01
N GLY A 207 40.30 -4.88 19.97
CA GLY A 207 41.22 -3.75 20.25
C GLY A 207 41.37 -3.35 21.73
N ALA A 208 40.52 -3.84 22.64
CA ALA A 208 40.56 -3.52 24.06
C ALA A 208 41.11 -4.67 24.90
N LEU A 209 42.40 -4.99 24.71
CA LEU A 209 43.21 -5.73 25.68
C LEU A 209 43.94 -4.73 26.58
N PRO A 210 43.52 -4.51 27.85
CA PRO A 210 44.38 -3.86 28.82
C PRO A 210 45.03 -4.92 29.72
N GLY A 211 46.35 -4.82 29.91
CA GLY A 211 47.01 -5.31 31.12
C GLY A 211 48.01 -6.44 30.91
N ARG A 212 49.15 -6.10 30.29
CA ARG A 212 50.41 -6.78 30.60
C ARG A 212 50.79 -6.38 32.03
N HIS A 213 50.71 -7.32 32.98
CA HIS A 213 51.33 -7.19 34.30
C HIS A 213 52.32 -8.33 34.47
N ASP A 214 53.59 -8.03 34.20
CA ASP A 214 54.71 -8.74 34.81
C ASP A 214 55.10 -7.98 36.08
N PRO A 215 55.19 -8.64 37.25
CA PRO A 215 56.07 -8.20 38.30
C PRO A 215 57.27 -9.15 38.40
N LEU A 216 58.44 -8.52 38.36
CA LEU A 216 59.75 -9.06 38.71
C LEU A 216 59.76 -9.66 40.13
N ALA A 217 60.22 -10.91 40.25
CA ALA A 217 61.16 -11.40 41.26
C ALA A 217 61.51 -12.87 40.96
#